data_AF-A0A655YNF1-F1
#
_entry.id   AF-A0A655YNF1-F1
#
_cell.length_a   1.000
_cell.length_b   1.000
_cell.length_c   1.000
_cell.angle_alpha   90.00
_cell.angle_beta   90.00
_cell.angle_gamma   90.00
#
_symmetry.space_group_name_H-M   'P 1'
#
loop_
_entity.id
_entity.type
_entity.pdbx_description
1 polymer ?
#
loop_
_entity_poly.entity_id
_entity_poly.type
_entity_poly.pdbx_seq_one_letter_code
_entity_poly.pdbx_strand_id
1 'polypeptide(L)'
;MKEDPQFKAVQTQLVGSVQQKAISNPRNFYQAGVLYRSLNEQDKQDLITNLAGDLNKVTDKEIKATMVSHFYRADKDYGTRLARATNTDLKQVAKLAAM
;
A
#
# COMPACT_ATOMS: atom_id res chain seq x y z
N MET A 1 -43.28 9.83 19.01
CA MET A 1 -42.17 10.63 18.40
C MET A 1 -42.61 11.03 17.00
N LYS A 2 -42.45 12.29 16.59
CA LYS A 2 -42.74 12.76 15.22
C LYS A 2 -41.42 12.82 14.44
N GLU A 3 -41.43 12.35 13.21
CA GLU A 3 -40.29 12.41 12.30
C GLU A 3 -40.09 13.88 11.85
N ASP A 4 -38.84 14.35 11.89
CA ASP A 4 -38.49 15.71 11.51
C ASP A 4 -37.90 15.72 10.07
N PRO A 5 -38.60 16.34 9.10
CA PRO A 5 -38.22 16.31 7.69
C PRO A 5 -36.81 16.83 7.37
N GLN A 6 -36.23 17.70 8.22
CA GLN A 6 -34.91 18.29 7.96
C GLN A 6 -33.76 17.27 8.08
N PHE A 7 -33.99 16.15 8.77
CA PHE A 7 -33.02 15.07 8.92
C PHE A 7 -33.25 13.91 7.94
N LYS A 8 -34.14 14.07 6.96
CA LYS A 8 -34.32 13.05 5.91
C LYS A 8 -33.05 12.93 5.08
N ALA A 9 -32.62 11.69 4.85
CA ALA A 9 -31.50 11.41 3.96
C ALA A 9 -31.81 11.89 2.54
N VAL A 10 -30.77 12.32 1.82
CA VAL A 10 -30.89 12.78 0.44
C VAL A 10 -31.26 11.62 -0.49
N GLN A 11 -32.05 11.88 -1.52
CA GLN A 11 -32.38 10.88 -2.55
C GLN A 11 -31.25 10.79 -3.59
N THR A 12 -30.31 9.89 -3.36
CA THR A 12 -29.17 9.66 -4.29
C THR A 12 -29.58 8.74 -5.44
N GLN A 13 -29.30 9.16 -6.68
CA GLN A 13 -29.51 8.32 -7.87
C GLN A 13 -28.55 7.12 -7.87
N LEU A 14 -29.07 5.92 -8.15
CA LEU A 14 -28.29 4.70 -8.26
C LEU A 14 -28.05 4.32 -9.72
N VAL A 15 -26.86 3.80 -10.02
CA VAL A 15 -26.46 3.32 -11.35
C VAL A 15 -25.79 1.96 -11.22
N GLY A 16 -26.12 1.02 -12.11
CA GLY A 16 -25.51 -0.31 -12.20
C GLY A 16 -26.43 -1.44 -11.70
N SER A 17 -25.84 -2.60 -11.43
CA SER A 17 -26.51 -3.80 -10.93
C SER A 17 -25.79 -4.34 -9.69
N VAL A 18 -26.50 -5.17 -8.92
CA VAL A 18 -25.87 -5.97 -7.85
C VAL A 18 -24.81 -6.87 -8.48
N GLN A 19 -23.59 -6.84 -7.94
CA GLN A 19 -22.44 -7.56 -8.47
C GLN A 19 -21.39 -7.83 -7.39
N GLN A 20 -20.51 -8.81 -7.64
CA GLN A 20 -19.30 -9.07 -6.84
C GLN A 20 -18.07 -8.76 -7.70
N LYS A 21 -17.69 -7.48 -7.74
CA LYS A 21 -16.56 -7.00 -8.55
C LYS A 21 -15.72 -6.03 -7.74
N ALA A 22 -14.40 -6.12 -7.89
CA ALA A 22 -13.49 -5.10 -7.38
C ALA A 22 -13.80 -3.73 -8.00
N ILE A 23 -13.51 -2.66 -7.24
CA ILE A 23 -13.66 -1.29 -7.75
C ILE A 23 -12.74 -1.04 -8.94
N SER A 24 -13.16 -0.19 -9.87
CA SER A 24 -12.44 0.07 -11.11
C SER A 24 -11.10 0.79 -10.92
N ASN A 25 -10.95 1.59 -9.86
CA ASN A 25 -9.75 2.38 -9.62
C ASN A 25 -9.22 2.18 -8.19
N PRO A 26 -8.53 1.07 -7.91
CA PRO A 26 -8.09 0.74 -6.56
C PRO A 26 -6.93 1.60 -6.03
N ARG A 27 -6.08 2.16 -6.91
CA ARG A 27 -4.90 3.01 -6.58
C ARG A 27 -4.06 2.51 -5.37
N ASN A 28 -3.91 1.20 -5.22
CA ASN A 28 -3.37 0.54 -4.00
C ASN A 28 -2.05 1.11 -3.47
N PHE A 29 -1.16 1.60 -4.33
CA PHE A 29 0.19 2.04 -3.94
C PHE A 29 0.38 3.57 -3.93
N TYR A 30 -0.55 4.32 -4.53
CA TYR A 30 -0.36 5.75 -4.74
C TYR A 30 -0.28 6.53 -3.41
N GLN A 31 -1.24 6.30 -2.51
CA GLN A 31 -1.29 7.01 -1.24
C GLN A 31 -0.13 6.61 -0.32
N ALA A 32 0.28 5.34 -0.35
CA ALA A 32 1.46 4.87 0.40
C ALA A 32 2.74 5.59 -0.03
N GLY A 33 2.92 5.82 -1.34
CA GLY A 33 4.04 6.60 -1.85
C GLY A 33 3.99 8.07 -1.44
N VAL A 34 2.80 8.68 -1.46
CA VAL A 34 2.60 10.06 -0.98
C VAL A 34 2.99 10.19 0.49
N LEU A 35 2.52 9.27 1.34
CA LEU A 35 2.87 9.22 2.75
C LEU A 35 4.39 9.11 2.92
N TYR A 36 5.04 8.14 2.28
CA TYR A 36 6.48 7.95 2.40
C TYR A 36 7.28 9.21 2.04
N ARG A 37 6.90 9.90 0.97
CA ARG A 37 7.56 11.14 0.55
C ARG A 37 7.33 12.31 1.49
N SER A 38 6.22 12.33 2.23
CA SER A 38 5.94 13.38 3.23
C SER A 38 6.74 13.24 4.53
N LEU A 39 7.34 12.07 4.78
CA LEU A 39 8.15 11.83 5.97
C LEU A 39 9.50 12.56 5.87
N ASN A 40 10.02 12.99 7.02
CA ASN A 40 11.41 13.42 7.12
C ASN A 40 12.37 12.21 7.07
N GLU A 41 13.67 12.44 6.94
CA GLU A 41 14.63 11.33 6.80
C GLU A 41 14.74 10.42 8.04
N GLN A 42 14.54 10.96 9.24
CA GLN A 42 14.55 10.16 10.48
C GLN A 42 13.34 9.22 10.51
N ASP A 43 12.15 9.74 10.25
CA ASP A 43 10.91 8.94 10.20
C ASP A 43 10.97 7.88 9.10
N LYS A 44 11.60 8.19 7.95
CA LYS A 44 11.86 7.18 6.90
C LYS A 44 12.80 6.08 7.41
N GLN A 45 13.86 6.44 8.12
CA GLN A 45 14.81 5.47 8.65
C GLN A 45 14.18 4.56 9.70
N ASP A 46 13.37 5.13 10.59
CA ASP A 46 12.65 4.38 11.63
C ASP A 46 11.62 3.44 11.01
N LEU A 47 10.87 3.93 10.01
CA LEU A 47 9.93 3.11 9.24
C LEU A 47 10.61 1.91 8.58
N ILE A 48 11.74 2.12 7.89
CA ILE A 48 12.51 1.05 7.24
C ILE A 48 13.00 0.03 8.28
N THR A 49 13.50 0.52 9.42
CA THR A 49 14.05 -0.33 10.48
C THR A 49 12.97 -1.23 11.09
N ASN A 50 11.81 -0.66 11.41
CA ASN A 50 10.68 -1.40 11.97
C ASN A 50 10.16 -2.46 10.98
N LEU A 51 9.92 -2.07 9.72
CA LEU A 51 9.43 -2.99 8.69
C LEU A 51 10.42 -4.11 8.37
N ALA A 52 11.72 -3.80 8.32
CA ALA A 52 12.74 -4.81 8.11
C ALA A 52 12.78 -5.81 9.27
N GLY A 53 12.61 -5.35 10.51
CA GLY A 53 12.54 -6.20 11.70
C GLY A 53 11.46 -7.28 11.60
N ASP A 54 10.30 -6.93 11.05
CA ASP A 54 9.21 -7.89 10.85
C ASP A 54 9.37 -8.71 9.58
N LEU A 55 9.73 -8.11 8.45
CA LEU A 55 9.91 -8.83 7.18
C LEU A 55 11.08 -9.83 7.24
N ASN A 56 12.08 -9.60 8.08
CA ASN A 56 13.17 -10.57 8.27
C ASN A 56 12.73 -11.85 8.98
N LYS A 57 11.59 -11.84 9.70
CA LYS A 57 10.99 -13.05 10.29
C LYS A 57 10.28 -13.92 9.26
N VAL A 58 9.97 -13.39 8.08
CA VAL A 58 9.35 -14.16 6.98
C VAL A 58 10.40 -15.09 6.37
N THR A 59 10.13 -16.39 6.40
CA THR A 59 11.04 -17.43 5.90
C THR A 59 10.87 -17.68 4.40
N ASP A 60 9.66 -17.47 3.88
CA ASP A 60 9.38 -17.57 2.46
C ASP A 60 9.95 -16.35 1.70
N LYS A 61 10.89 -16.63 0.80
CA LYS A 61 11.60 -15.61 0.03
C LYS A 61 10.71 -14.96 -1.02
N GLU A 62 9.76 -15.68 -1.60
CA GLU A 62 8.85 -15.17 -2.62
C GLU A 62 7.82 -14.23 -2.00
N ILE A 63 7.26 -14.60 -0.85
CA ILE A 63 6.36 -13.73 -0.08
C ILE A 63 7.11 -12.44 0.32
N LYS A 64 8.33 -12.57 0.85
CA LYS A 64 9.15 -11.42 1.22
C LYS A 64 9.44 -10.51 0.02
N ALA A 65 9.84 -11.07 -1.12
CA ALA A 65 10.11 -10.30 -2.34
C ALA A 65 8.85 -9.62 -2.88
N THR A 66 7.69 -10.30 -2.83
CA THR A 66 6.39 -9.74 -3.21
C THR A 66 6.02 -8.55 -2.34
N MET A 67 6.15 -8.68 -1.02
CA MET A 67 5.89 -7.57 -0.09
C MET A 67 6.82 -6.37 -0.35
N VAL A 68 8.12 -6.61 -0.50
CA VAL A 68 9.09 -5.53 -0.81
C VAL A 68 8.76 -4.86 -2.16
N SER A 69 8.26 -5.62 -3.15
CA SER A 69 7.82 -5.07 -4.44
C SER A 69 6.65 -4.09 -4.30
N HIS A 70 5.72 -4.31 -3.37
CA HIS A 70 4.61 -3.39 -3.13
C HIS A 70 5.10 -2.03 -2.63
N PHE A 71 6.08 -2.01 -1.74
CA PHE A 71 6.72 -0.78 -1.28
C PHE A 71 7.52 -0.10 -2.40
N TYR A 72 8.16 -0.89 -3.28
CA TYR A 72 8.82 -0.37 -4.48
C TYR A 72 7.83 0.28 -5.47
N ARG A 73 6.63 -0.30 -5.63
CA ARG A 73 5.55 0.27 -6.45
C ARG A 73 5.00 1.57 -5.86
N ALA A 74 5.01 1.70 -4.54
CA ALA A 74 4.61 2.92 -3.85
C ALA A 74 5.67 4.03 -4.03
N ASP A 75 6.94 3.70 -3.83
CA ASP A 75 8.07 4.60 -4.07
C ASP A 75 9.39 3.81 -4.29
N LYS A 76 10.20 4.24 -5.25
CA LYS A 76 11.44 3.55 -5.64
C LYS A 76 12.49 3.58 -4.52
N ASP A 77 12.64 4.71 -3.81
CA ASP A 77 13.58 4.80 -2.69
C ASP A 77 13.12 3.90 -1.54
N TYR A 78 11.82 3.94 -1.23
CA TYR A 78 11.22 3.11 -0.18
C TYR A 78 11.49 1.62 -0.39
N GLY A 79 11.12 1.07 -1.56
CA GLY A 79 11.35 -0.34 -1.86
C GLY A 79 12.84 -0.69 -1.91
N THR A 80 13.71 0.21 -2.37
CA THR A 80 15.15 -0.02 -2.44
C THR A 80 15.78 -0.09 -1.06
N ARG A 81 15.45 0.83 -0.15
CA ARG A 81 15.94 0.82 1.23
C ARG A 81 15.47 -0.45 1.96
N LEU A 82 14.21 -0.83 1.76
CA LEU A 82 13.65 -2.01 2.41
C LEU A 82 14.27 -3.30 1.86
N ALA A 83 14.46 -3.41 0.54
CA ALA A 83 15.15 -4.55 -0.07
C ALA A 83 16.55 -4.76 0.50
N ARG A 84 17.31 -3.68 0.71
CA ARG A 84 18.63 -3.73 1.35
C ARG A 84 18.54 -4.19 2.80
N ALA A 85 17.63 -3.61 3.58
CA ALA A 85 17.46 -3.95 4.99
C ALA A 85 16.98 -5.39 5.24
N THR A 86 16.31 -6.00 4.24
CA THR A 86 15.83 -7.39 4.32
C THR A 86 16.67 -8.38 3.50
N ASN A 87 17.79 -7.94 2.91
CA ASN A 87 18.63 -8.74 2.02
C ASN A 87 17.84 -9.42 0.88
N THR A 88 16.89 -8.70 0.29
CA THR A 88 16.07 -9.15 -0.84
C THR A 88 16.71 -8.69 -2.15
N ASP A 89 16.75 -9.55 -3.17
CA ASP A 89 17.28 -9.18 -4.48
C ASP A 89 16.47 -8.05 -5.13
N LEU A 90 17.12 -6.90 -5.31
CA LEU A 90 16.51 -5.72 -5.91
C LEU A 90 16.08 -5.95 -7.36
N LYS A 91 16.75 -6.83 -8.12
CA LYS A 91 16.35 -7.15 -9.49
C LYS A 91 15.02 -7.89 -9.50
N GLN A 92 14.86 -8.89 -8.62
CA GLN A 92 13.59 -9.59 -8.44
C GLN A 92 12.48 -8.64 -7.98
N VAL A 93 12.75 -7.76 -7.02
CA VAL A 93 11.79 -6.75 -6.53
C VAL A 93 11.32 -5.84 -7.66
N ALA A 94 12.25 -5.30 -8.45
CA ALA A 94 11.91 -4.41 -9.57
C ALA A 94 11.09 -5.14 -10.65
N LYS A 95 11.40 -6.42 -10.92
CA LYS A 95 10.63 -7.26 -11.84
C LYS A 95 9.19 -7.47 -11.34
N LEU A 96 9.01 -7.82 -10.06
CA LEU A 96 7.69 -8.00 -9.44
C LEU A 96 6.90 -6.69 -9.38
N ALA A 97 7.57 -5.55 -9.19
CA ALA A 97 6.92 -4.26 -9.16
C ALA A 97 6.40 -3.80 -10.53
N ALA A 98 7.00 -4.31 -11.62
CA ALA A 98 6.60 -4.03 -13.00
C ALA A 98 5.45 -4.92 -13.51
N MET A 99 5.01 -5.90 -12.70
CA MET A 99 3.84 -6.75 -12.96
C MET A 99 2.54 -6.10 -12.47
#